data_AF-A0A369T063-F1
#
_entry.id   AF-A0A369T063-F1
#
_cell.length_a   1.000
_cell.length_b   1.000
_cell.length_c   1.000
_cell.angle_alpha   90.00
_cell.angle_beta   90.00
_cell.angle_gamma   90.00
#
_symmetry.space_group_name_H-M   'P 1'
#
loop_
_entity.id
_entity.type
_entity.pdbx_description
1 polymer ?
#
loop_
_entity_poly.entity_id
_entity_poly.type
_entity_poly.pdbx_seq_one_letter_code
_entity_poly.pdbx_strand_id
1 'polypeptide(L)'
;MESEAQWEELKGVLLGEGHSPDRVDKLESYLRKDDILPHLERALSRLKKLEETARLLESEISGTGEDVMNRADLLLQSIKRLISSMIEDPSYMRPFLRDKSKIREAKNIIEVTLEEIASMERELLGRVNLYIREKGVDAEALKSYEEIPAFISLIRILRKSGAREVAEAEVEERKEDVKAGQLEEERRKEEALRSLKEAFSSLRSINEELELMGVTYVRLSHVLELETTLTEKLAGMDEELAQKHVQGIVSKLSSIESESRRLIQVIQRMMESKASVEEMKGELLERMSGMASLSSVKDVIPYIGLDFPKIPLLVRSRLQIDLLRREAERIGRIGSLLSKVLEELDYVPKDAKIDLSRLSFESAESLLESMINCLRTSRLSYGMPEAMAYTGLISEILELYPRWREKIISMLRERGEISLEDLRFIPQGWRSWVLRNLAEEGIVMVEEGRVTMRVVSEDIRRVEMEIEVIEDMVNDLGGLLPGIDAQEVRGLREDLKRAKSLFMAGRISEYRELISSLRARVGEIKMQLGVKR
;
A
#
# COMPACT_ATOMS: atom_id res chain seq x y z
N MET A 1 -3.97 -10.36 10.76
CA MET A 1 -4.79 -10.95 11.83
C MET A 1 -4.79 -12.48 11.80
N GLU A 2 -5.39 -13.18 10.82
CA GLU A 2 -5.34 -14.67 10.84
C GLU A 2 -3.95 -15.27 10.51
N SER A 3 -3.13 -14.60 9.68
CA SER A 3 -1.77 -15.07 9.34
C SER A 3 -0.78 -14.93 10.49
N GLU A 4 -0.89 -13.86 11.28
CA GLU A 4 -0.05 -13.64 12.48
C GLU A 4 -0.26 -14.75 13.51
N ALA A 5 -1.49 -15.24 13.67
CA ALA A 5 -1.82 -16.27 14.66
C ALA A 5 -1.07 -17.61 14.46
N GLN A 6 -0.71 -17.96 13.23
CA GLN A 6 -0.07 -19.25 12.93
C GLN A 6 1.45 -19.23 13.06
N TRP A 7 2.07 -18.09 12.76
CA TRP A 7 3.48 -17.90 13.08
C TRP A 7 3.69 -17.88 14.60
N GLU A 8 2.79 -17.26 15.35
CA GLU A 8 2.81 -17.31 16.81
C GLU A 8 2.67 -18.74 17.37
N GLU A 9 1.88 -19.60 16.73
CA GLU A 9 1.80 -21.02 17.09
C GLU A 9 3.14 -21.75 16.87
N LEU A 10 3.83 -21.48 15.76
CA LEU A 10 5.18 -21.99 15.51
C LEU A 10 6.21 -21.45 16.50
N LYS A 11 6.13 -20.18 16.90
CA LYS A 11 6.97 -19.65 17.98
C LYS A 11 6.75 -20.42 19.28
N GLY A 12 5.49 -20.72 19.61
CA GLY A 12 5.13 -21.54 20.76
C GLY A 12 5.81 -22.91 20.73
N VAL A 13 5.86 -23.55 19.56
CA VAL A 13 6.59 -24.83 19.36
C VAL A 13 8.09 -24.66 19.59
N LEU A 14 8.72 -23.65 19.00
CA LEU A 14 10.16 -23.40 19.16
C LEU A 14 10.56 -23.08 20.61
N LEU A 15 9.71 -22.34 21.32
CA LEU A 15 9.88 -22.09 22.75
C LEU A 15 9.73 -23.39 23.56
N GLY A 16 8.76 -24.24 23.20
CA GLY A 16 8.56 -25.57 23.80
C GLY A 16 9.71 -26.54 23.55
N GLU A 17 10.42 -26.40 22.43
CA GLU A 17 11.64 -27.15 22.08
C GLU A 17 12.90 -26.65 22.83
N GLY A 18 12.76 -25.60 23.65
CA GLY A 18 13.81 -25.09 24.53
C GLY A 18 14.65 -23.95 23.94
N HIS A 19 14.22 -23.34 22.83
CA HIS A 19 14.85 -22.14 22.31
C HIS A 19 14.47 -20.91 23.14
N SER A 20 15.43 -20.02 23.42
CA SER A 20 15.18 -18.79 24.19
C SER A 20 14.36 -17.77 23.38
N PRO A 21 13.51 -16.94 24.02
CA PRO A 21 12.73 -15.90 23.35
C PRO A 21 13.57 -14.99 22.44
N ASP A 22 14.71 -14.50 22.95
CA ASP A 22 15.63 -13.65 22.17
C ASP A 22 16.14 -14.31 20.88
N ARG A 23 16.25 -15.65 20.88
CA ARG A 23 16.72 -16.42 19.73
C ARG A 23 15.61 -16.60 18.70
N VAL A 24 14.37 -16.77 19.15
CA VAL A 24 13.17 -16.84 18.29
C VAL A 24 12.87 -15.49 17.66
N ASP A 25 12.94 -14.40 18.42
CA ASP A 25 12.74 -13.03 17.90
C ASP A 25 13.80 -12.66 16.86
N LYS A 26 15.03 -13.10 17.10
CA LYS A 26 16.13 -12.91 16.15
C LYS A 26 15.92 -13.71 14.86
N LEU A 27 15.42 -14.95 14.96
CA LEU A 27 15.03 -15.75 13.80
C LEU A 27 13.94 -15.04 12.99
N GLU A 28 12.91 -14.52 13.65
CA GLU A 28 11.83 -13.78 12.98
C GLU A 28 12.36 -12.55 12.22
N SER A 29 13.20 -11.74 12.88
CA SER A 29 13.84 -10.58 12.24
C SER A 29 14.59 -10.97 10.96
N TYR A 30 15.27 -12.12 11.00
CA TYR A 30 16.02 -12.67 9.87
C TYR A 30 15.12 -13.20 8.76
N LEU A 31 14.06 -13.93 9.10
CA LEU A 31 13.06 -14.40 8.14
C LEU A 31 12.34 -13.23 7.46
N ARG A 32 12.07 -12.13 8.18
CA ARG A 32 11.52 -10.89 7.59
C ARG A 32 12.52 -10.24 6.65
N LYS A 33 13.77 -10.08 7.08
CA LYS A 33 14.83 -9.44 6.28
C LYS A 33 15.10 -10.21 4.98
N ASP A 34 14.99 -11.53 5.00
CA ASP A 34 15.24 -12.39 3.84
C ASP A 34 14.01 -12.65 2.98
N ASP A 35 12.86 -12.06 3.32
CA ASP A 35 11.58 -12.26 2.65
C ASP A 35 11.13 -13.74 2.65
N ILE A 36 11.46 -14.49 3.70
CA ILE A 36 11.01 -15.87 3.91
C ILE A 36 9.70 -15.87 4.71
N LEU A 37 9.59 -15.00 5.72
CA LEU A 37 8.42 -14.96 6.62
C LEU A 37 7.09 -14.81 5.87
N PRO A 38 6.94 -13.90 4.88
CA PRO A 38 5.66 -13.75 4.18
C PRO A 38 5.25 -14.99 3.37
N HIS A 39 6.23 -15.74 2.86
CA HIS A 39 6.00 -16.97 2.10
C HIS A 39 5.61 -18.12 3.03
N LEU A 40 6.27 -18.20 4.18
CA LEU A 40 5.98 -19.15 5.25
C LEU A 40 4.56 -18.96 5.80
N GLU A 41 4.18 -17.73 6.16
CA GLU A 41 2.83 -17.40 6.65
C GLU A 41 1.76 -17.76 5.62
N ARG A 42 2.03 -17.53 4.33
CA ARG A 42 1.14 -17.94 3.24
C ARG A 42 0.97 -19.45 3.17
N ALA A 43 2.05 -20.21 3.29
CA ALA A 43 2.01 -21.68 3.24
C ALA A 43 1.21 -22.26 4.41
N LEU A 44 1.48 -21.80 5.63
CA LEU A 44 0.77 -22.23 6.84
C LEU A 44 -0.73 -21.89 6.75
N SER A 45 -1.07 -20.69 6.27
CA SER A 45 -2.46 -20.25 6.19
C SER A 45 -3.25 -21.12 5.23
N ARG A 46 -2.64 -21.46 4.09
CA ARG A 46 -3.26 -22.37 3.12
C ARG A 46 -3.33 -23.80 3.63
N LEU A 47 -2.31 -24.32 4.33
CA LEU A 47 -2.37 -25.67 4.93
C LEU A 47 -3.51 -25.80 5.92
N LYS A 48 -3.70 -24.82 6.81
CA LYS A 48 -4.80 -24.86 7.79
C LYS A 48 -6.17 -24.84 7.10
N LYS A 49 -6.36 -23.96 6.11
CA LYS A 49 -7.59 -23.93 5.30
C LYS A 49 -7.81 -25.24 4.55
N LEU A 50 -6.73 -25.83 4.05
CA LEU A 50 -6.75 -27.13 3.38
C LEU A 50 -7.27 -28.22 4.31
N GLU A 51 -6.69 -28.31 5.50
CA GLU A 51 -7.06 -29.28 6.53
C GLU A 51 -8.49 -29.08 7.02
N GLU A 52 -8.91 -27.83 7.29
CA GLU A 52 -10.28 -27.50 7.72
C GLU A 52 -11.31 -27.94 6.67
N THR A 53 -11.06 -27.65 5.40
CA THR A 53 -11.96 -28.02 4.31
C THR A 53 -11.96 -29.53 4.06
N ALA A 54 -10.79 -30.18 4.13
CA ALA A 54 -10.69 -31.63 3.98
C ALA A 54 -11.42 -32.36 5.12
N ARG A 55 -11.31 -31.86 6.35
CA ARG A 55 -12.03 -32.38 7.51
C ARG A 55 -13.54 -32.19 7.38
N LEU A 56 -13.98 -31.02 6.91
CA LEU A 56 -15.38 -30.76 6.61
C LEU A 56 -15.90 -31.71 5.53
N LEU A 57 -15.12 -31.95 4.48
CA LEU A 57 -15.46 -32.91 3.42
C LEU A 57 -15.58 -34.32 3.94
N GLU A 58 -14.59 -34.81 4.69
CA GLU A 58 -14.58 -36.16 5.24
C GLU A 58 -15.80 -36.43 6.14
N SER A 59 -16.22 -35.40 6.91
CA SER A 59 -17.42 -35.50 7.77
C SER A 59 -18.74 -35.66 6.99
N GLU A 60 -18.77 -35.26 5.73
CA GLU A 60 -19.99 -35.26 4.90
C GLU A 60 -19.97 -36.30 3.78
N ILE A 61 -18.77 -36.57 3.26
CA ILE A 61 -18.46 -37.46 2.15
C ILE A 61 -17.22 -38.27 2.54
N SER A 62 -17.45 -39.41 3.19
CA SER A 62 -16.36 -40.28 3.65
C SER A 62 -15.45 -40.72 2.50
N GLY A 63 -14.14 -40.74 2.76
CA GLY A 63 -13.09 -41.14 1.84
C GLY A 63 -12.57 -40.02 0.93
N THR A 64 -13.07 -38.79 1.07
CA THR A 64 -12.65 -37.67 0.20
C THR A 64 -11.54 -36.81 0.79
N GLY A 65 -11.43 -36.70 2.12
CA GLY A 65 -10.54 -35.77 2.81
C GLY A 65 -9.38 -36.41 3.58
N GLU A 66 -9.48 -37.69 3.99
CA GLU A 66 -8.49 -38.33 4.88
C GLU A 66 -7.04 -38.31 4.35
N ASP A 67 -6.83 -38.69 3.09
CA ASP A 67 -5.50 -38.71 2.46
C ASP A 67 -4.90 -37.29 2.34
N VAL A 68 -5.75 -36.29 2.05
CA VAL A 68 -5.32 -34.89 1.93
C VAL A 68 -5.00 -34.28 3.29
N MET A 69 -5.73 -34.65 4.34
CA MET A 69 -5.40 -34.28 5.72
C MET A 69 -4.03 -34.85 6.14
N ASN A 70 -3.78 -36.14 5.86
CA ASN A 70 -2.51 -36.78 6.19
C ASN A 70 -1.32 -36.12 5.47
N ARG A 71 -1.48 -35.80 4.17
CA ARG A 71 -0.44 -35.09 3.40
C ARG A 71 -0.25 -33.65 3.86
N ALA A 72 -1.33 -32.94 4.24
CA ALA A 72 -1.24 -31.60 4.81
C ALA A 72 -0.46 -31.59 6.13
N ASP A 73 -0.67 -32.57 7.01
CA ASP A 73 0.11 -32.72 8.25
C ASP A 73 1.59 -32.98 7.96
N LEU A 74 1.91 -33.86 6.99
CA LEU A 74 3.30 -34.09 6.58
C LEU A 74 4.01 -32.83 6.08
N LEU A 75 3.32 -31.97 5.32
CA LEU A 75 3.86 -30.69 4.88
C LEU A 75 4.04 -29.71 6.05
N LEU A 76 3.10 -29.67 6.99
CA LEU A 76 3.24 -28.88 8.21
C LEU A 76 4.45 -29.33 9.05
N GLN A 77 4.67 -30.64 9.18
CA GLN A 77 5.85 -31.20 9.84
C GLN A 77 7.15 -30.86 9.09
N SER A 78 7.12 -30.86 7.76
CA SER A 78 8.25 -30.43 6.92
C SER A 78 8.62 -28.96 7.19
N ILE A 79 7.62 -28.08 7.24
CA ILE A 79 7.82 -26.67 7.59
C ILE A 79 8.39 -26.52 9.01
N LYS A 80 7.85 -27.24 10.00
CA LYS A 80 8.37 -27.22 11.37
C LYS A 80 9.84 -27.62 11.42
N ARG A 81 10.22 -28.70 10.73
CA ARG A 81 11.61 -29.16 10.65
C ARG A 81 12.52 -28.16 9.94
N LEU A 82 12.04 -27.51 8.88
CA LEU A 82 12.80 -26.45 8.19
C LEU A 82 13.12 -25.30 9.16
N ILE A 83 12.13 -24.80 9.87
CA ILE A 83 12.32 -23.68 10.81
C ILE A 83 13.22 -24.08 11.98
N SER A 84 13.04 -25.29 12.52
CA SER A 84 13.89 -25.85 13.58
C SER A 84 15.36 -25.96 13.12
N SER A 85 15.58 -26.46 11.91
CA SER A 85 16.91 -26.51 11.29
C SER A 85 17.52 -25.11 11.13
N MET A 86 16.74 -24.13 10.71
CA MET A 86 17.21 -22.75 10.52
C MET A 86 17.58 -22.03 11.81
N ILE A 87 16.85 -22.24 12.91
CA ILE A 87 17.19 -21.63 14.21
C ILE A 87 18.42 -22.31 14.86
N GLU A 88 18.66 -23.58 14.54
CA GLU A 88 19.83 -24.33 15.00
C GLU A 88 21.09 -24.03 14.19
N ASP A 89 20.95 -23.67 12.91
CA ASP A 89 22.06 -23.43 12.00
C ASP A 89 22.84 -22.14 12.32
N PRO A 90 24.11 -22.24 12.77
CA PRO A 90 24.95 -21.08 13.04
C PRO A 90 25.23 -20.24 11.80
N SER A 91 25.20 -20.84 10.60
CA SER A 91 25.37 -20.14 9.33
C SER A 91 24.17 -19.26 9.01
N TYR A 92 22.97 -19.56 9.51
CA TYR A 92 21.81 -18.68 9.34
C TYR A 92 21.67 -17.64 10.46
N MET A 93 21.90 -18.07 11.71
CA MET A 93 21.64 -17.25 12.91
C MET A 93 22.76 -16.27 13.30
N ARG A 94 23.93 -16.33 12.64
CA ARG A 94 25.04 -15.38 12.85
C ARG A 94 25.20 -14.45 11.64
N PRO A 95 25.13 -13.12 11.81
CA PRO A 95 25.19 -12.15 10.69
C PRO A 95 26.38 -12.31 9.75
N PHE A 96 27.53 -12.73 10.26
CA PHE A 96 28.80 -12.81 9.53
C PHE A 96 29.05 -14.17 8.86
N LEU A 97 28.20 -15.19 9.11
CA LEU A 97 28.28 -16.51 8.46
C LEU A 97 27.11 -16.76 7.49
N ARG A 98 26.32 -15.72 7.21
CA ARG A 98 25.04 -15.82 6.50
C ARG A 98 25.22 -16.27 5.05
N ASP A 99 24.91 -17.53 4.79
CA ASP A 99 25.00 -18.13 3.47
C ASP A 99 23.71 -17.91 2.65
N LYS A 100 23.86 -17.31 1.47
CA LYS A 100 22.77 -17.12 0.50
C LYS A 100 22.25 -18.44 -0.09
N SER A 101 23.01 -19.53 0.02
CA SER A 101 22.57 -20.87 -0.41
C SER A 101 21.43 -21.38 0.46
N LYS A 102 21.52 -21.19 1.78
CA LYS A 102 20.52 -21.61 2.77
C LYS A 102 19.21 -20.83 2.67
N ILE A 103 19.30 -19.53 2.39
CA ILE A 103 18.13 -18.70 2.09
C ILE A 103 17.38 -19.24 0.87
N ARG A 104 18.12 -19.59 -0.20
CA ARG A 104 17.53 -20.17 -1.42
C ARG A 104 16.92 -21.54 -1.17
N GLU A 105 17.60 -22.40 -0.41
CA GLU A 105 17.09 -23.72 -0.02
C GLU A 105 15.75 -23.61 0.72
N ALA A 106 15.67 -22.73 1.73
CA ALA A 106 14.44 -22.49 2.49
C ALA A 106 13.29 -21.95 1.61
N LYS A 107 13.59 -21.00 0.71
CA LYS A 107 12.60 -20.48 -0.24
C LYS A 107 12.09 -21.58 -1.17
N ASN A 108 12.99 -22.37 -1.76
CA ASN A 108 12.62 -23.46 -2.65
C ASN A 108 11.73 -24.50 -1.94
N ILE A 109 12.03 -24.87 -0.69
CA ILE A 109 11.21 -25.82 0.08
C ILE A 109 9.80 -25.26 0.32
N ILE A 110 9.68 -23.96 0.65
CA ILE A 110 8.38 -23.30 0.85
C ILE A 110 7.60 -23.20 -0.47
N GLU A 111 8.28 -22.91 -1.58
CA GLU A 111 7.67 -22.86 -2.92
C GLU A 111 7.14 -24.24 -3.34
N VAL A 112 7.94 -25.30 -3.20
CA VAL A 112 7.50 -26.68 -3.46
C VAL A 112 6.32 -27.05 -2.56
N THR A 113 6.33 -26.61 -1.30
CA THR A 113 5.20 -26.83 -0.39
C THR A 113 3.93 -26.12 -0.88
N LEU A 114 4.05 -24.89 -1.37
CA LEU A 114 2.92 -24.14 -1.94
C LEU A 114 2.36 -24.75 -3.23
N GLU A 115 3.23 -25.34 -4.05
CA GLU A 115 2.83 -26.08 -5.25
C GLU A 115 2.09 -27.37 -4.89
N GLU A 116 2.59 -28.11 -3.89
CA GLU A 116 1.95 -29.33 -3.41
C GLU A 116 0.58 -29.05 -2.79
N ILE A 117 0.45 -27.95 -2.02
CA ILE A 117 -0.85 -27.46 -1.54
C ILE A 117 -1.80 -27.20 -2.72
N ALA A 118 -1.33 -26.50 -3.77
CA ALA A 118 -2.15 -26.24 -4.95
C ALA A 118 -2.52 -27.51 -5.73
N SER A 119 -1.70 -28.55 -5.65
CA SER A 119 -2.00 -29.88 -6.19
C SER A 119 -3.13 -30.54 -5.40
N MET A 120 -3.03 -30.57 -4.07
CA MET A 120 -4.06 -31.14 -3.18
C MET A 120 -5.39 -30.38 -3.26
N GLU A 121 -5.37 -29.06 -3.40
CA GLU A 121 -6.58 -28.25 -3.62
C GLU A 121 -7.32 -28.68 -4.91
N ARG A 122 -6.57 -28.89 -6.00
CA ARG A 122 -7.14 -29.40 -7.28
C ARG A 122 -7.65 -30.82 -7.15
N GLU A 123 -6.95 -31.66 -6.39
CA GLU A 123 -7.36 -33.03 -6.13
C GLU A 123 -8.68 -33.09 -5.37
N LEU A 124 -8.82 -32.34 -4.27
CA LEU A 124 -10.07 -32.24 -3.52
C LEU A 124 -11.21 -31.73 -4.41
N LEU A 125 -10.95 -30.69 -5.21
CA LEU A 125 -11.92 -30.18 -6.17
C LEU A 125 -12.39 -31.27 -7.16
N GLY A 126 -11.45 -32.06 -7.69
CA GLY A 126 -11.74 -33.19 -8.56
C GLY A 126 -12.60 -34.25 -7.89
N ARG A 127 -12.25 -34.65 -6.66
CA ARG A 127 -13.02 -35.64 -5.86
C ARG A 127 -14.44 -35.16 -5.59
N VAL A 128 -14.63 -33.88 -5.24
CA VAL A 128 -15.96 -33.30 -5.00
C VAL A 128 -16.79 -33.24 -6.29
N ASN A 129 -16.19 -32.88 -7.42
CA ASN A 129 -16.88 -32.87 -8.71
C ASN A 129 -17.30 -34.25 -9.18
N LEU A 130 -16.49 -35.28 -8.92
CA LEU A 130 -16.89 -36.67 -9.15
C LEU A 130 -18.10 -37.03 -8.30
N TYR A 131 -18.09 -36.67 -7.02
CA TYR A 131 -19.23 -36.89 -6.13
C TYR A 131 -20.52 -36.20 -6.61
N ILE A 132 -20.43 -34.94 -7.06
CA ILE A 132 -21.57 -34.19 -7.62
C ILE A 132 -22.19 -34.95 -8.80
N ARG A 133 -21.34 -35.41 -9.73
CA ARG A 133 -21.77 -36.15 -10.93
C ARG A 133 -22.37 -37.51 -10.58
N GLU A 134 -21.74 -38.26 -9.68
CA GLU A 134 -22.18 -39.62 -9.30
C GLU A 134 -23.48 -39.62 -8.49
N LYS A 135 -23.69 -38.60 -7.66
CA LYS A 135 -24.88 -38.49 -6.80
C LYS A 135 -26.01 -37.65 -7.41
N GLY A 136 -25.83 -37.13 -8.63
CA GLY A 136 -26.85 -36.37 -9.33
C GLY A 136 -27.33 -35.16 -8.54
N VAL A 137 -26.44 -34.55 -7.74
CA VAL A 137 -26.78 -33.31 -7.03
C VAL A 137 -26.98 -32.25 -8.10
N ASP A 138 -28.15 -31.60 -8.11
CA ASP A 138 -28.50 -30.51 -9.04
C ASP A 138 -27.68 -29.25 -8.71
N ALA A 139 -26.38 -29.36 -8.95
CA ALA A 139 -25.33 -28.37 -8.73
C ALA A 139 -24.31 -28.53 -9.87
N GLU A 140 -23.90 -27.41 -10.46
CA GLU A 140 -22.84 -27.44 -11.46
C GLU A 140 -21.52 -27.95 -10.86
N ALA A 141 -20.64 -28.48 -11.71
CA ALA A 141 -19.30 -28.86 -11.29
C ALA A 141 -18.56 -27.61 -10.77
N LEU A 142 -18.02 -27.71 -9.56
CA LEU A 142 -17.22 -26.69 -8.92
C LEU A 142 -15.97 -26.40 -9.77
N LYS A 143 -15.67 -25.12 -9.95
CA LYS A 143 -14.51 -24.67 -10.75
C LYS A 143 -13.34 -24.25 -9.86
N SER A 144 -13.58 -24.09 -8.56
CA SER A 144 -12.56 -23.69 -7.59
C SER A 144 -12.66 -24.47 -6.28
N TYR A 145 -11.49 -24.77 -5.71
CA TYR A 145 -11.37 -25.36 -4.38
C TYR A 145 -12.08 -24.52 -3.30
N GLU A 146 -12.07 -23.19 -3.43
CA GLU A 146 -12.74 -22.27 -2.49
C GLU A 146 -14.27 -22.44 -2.45
N GLU A 147 -14.86 -23.09 -3.45
CA GLU A 147 -16.32 -23.32 -3.55
C GLU A 147 -16.75 -24.53 -2.69
N ILE A 148 -15.81 -25.39 -2.30
CA ILE A 148 -16.09 -26.63 -1.57
C ILE A 148 -16.86 -26.40 -0.26
N PRO A 149 -16.50 -25.44 0.62
CA PRO A 149 -17.27 -25.20 1.85
C PRO A 149 -18.72 -24.74 1.60
N ALA A 150 -18.95 -23.98 0.54
CA ALA A 150 -20.30 -23.54 0.14
C ALA A 150 -21.12 -24.73 -0.39
N PHE A 151 -20.50 -25.58 -1.19
CA PHE A 151 -21.10 -26.82 -1.67
C PHE A 151 -21.44 -27.80 -0.53
N ILE A 152 -20.55 -27.97 0.45
CA ILE A 152 -20.83 -28.76 1.66
C ILE A 152 -22.04 -28.20 2.41
N SER A 153 -22.12 -26.88 2.51
CA SER A 153 -23.27 -26.22 3.15
C SER A 153 -24.56 -26.53 2.40
N LEU A 154 -24.55 -26.56 1.07
CA LEU A 154 -25.66 -26.99 0.21
C LEU A 154 -26.05 -28.47 0.45
N ILE A 155 -25.08 -29.39 0.50
CA ILE A 155 -25.35 -30.81 0.80
C ILE A 155 -26.05 -30.96 2.17
N ARG A 156 -25.57 -30.24 3.20
CA ARG A 156 -26.19 -30.27 4.53
C ARG A 156 -27.63 -29.79 4.50
N ILE A 157 -27.93 -28.77 3.69
CA ILE A 157 -29.28 -28.25 3.51
C ILE A 157 -30.17 -29.31 2.85
N LEU A 158 -29.71 -29.92 1.75
CA LEU A 158 -30.45 -30.94 1.00
C LEU A 158 -30.74 -32.21 1.82
N ARG A 159 -29.78 -32.67 2.64
CA ARG A 159 -30.01 -33.83 3.52
C ARG A 159 -31.02 -33.53 4.63
N LYS A 160 -31.02 -32.30 5.16
CA LYS A 160 -31.97 -31.90 6.21
C LYS A 160 -33.37 -31.66 5.67
N SER A 161 -33.54 -31.19 4.43
CA SER A 161 -34.85 -31.09 3.79
C SER A 161 -35.44 -32.47 3.48
N GLY A 162 -34.65 -33.41 2.96
CA GLY A 162 -35.12 -34.78 2.68
C GLY A 162 -35.45 -35.59 3.94
N ALA A 163 -34.76 -35.36 5.06
CA ALA A 163 -35.07 -35.99 6.34
C ALA A 163 -36.39 -35.48 6.97
N ARG A 164 -36.87 -34.31 6.56
CA ARG A 164 -38.14 -33.73 7.02
C ARG A 164 -39.31 -34.08 6.12
N GLU A 165 -39.14 -34.24 4.80
CA GLU A 165 -40.20 -34.80 3.94
C GLU A 165 -40.67 -36.19 4.43
N VAL A 166 -39.76 -36.99 4.99
CA VAL A 166 -40.09 -38.30 5.59
C VAL A 166 -40.76 -38.16 6.98
N ALA A 167 -40.42 -37.11 7.74
CA ALA A 167 -40.99 -36.87 9.08
C ALA A 167 -42.32 -36.09 9.04
N GLU A 168 -42.54 -35.25 8.03
CA GLU A 168 -43.77 -34.48 7.80
C GLU A 168 -44.85 -35.35 7.13
N ALA A 169 -44.46 -36.34 6.32
CA ALA A 169 -45.36 -37.40 5.85
C ALA A 169 -45.92 -38.27 7.00
N GLU A 170 -45.27 -38.30 8.17
CA GLU A 170 -45.76 -38.98 9.38
C GLU A 170 -46.53 -38.04 10.35
N VAL A 171 -46.55 -36.72 10.12
CA VAL A 171 -47.14 -35.73 11.05
C VAL A 171 -48.31 -34.93 10.44
N GLU A 172 -48.63 -35.13 9.16
CA GLU A 172 -49.80 -34.53 8.47
C GLU A 172 -51.18 -35.13 8.89
N GLU A 173 -51.35 -35.41 10.18
CA GLU A 173 -52.65 -35.73 10.78
C GLU A 173 -52.85 -34.93 12.08
N ARG A 174 -52.93 -33.60 11.98
CA ARG A 174 -53.72 -32.71 12.91
C ARG A 174 -53.67 -31.22 12.52
N LYS A 175 -54.69 -30.84 11.76
CA LYS A 175 -55.54 -29.64 11.83
C LYS A 175 -55.00 -28.27 12.30
N GLU A 176 -55.20 -27.31 11.39
CA GLU A 176 -55.95 -26.03 11.49
C GLU A 176 -55.74 -25.09 12.69
N ASP A 177 -55.27 -23.87 12.35
CA ASP A 177 -55.78 -22.53 12.72
C ASP A 177 -54.69 -21.57 13.23
N VAL A 178 -54.18 -20.65 12.38
CA VAL A 178 -53.83 -19.25 12.76
C VAL A 178 -53.81 -18.33 11.52
N LYS A 179 -54.85 -17.50 11.31
CA LYS A 179 -54.96 -16.54 10.18
C LYS A 179 -54.56 -15.08 10.51
N ALA A 180 -53.64 -14.89 11.46
CA ALA A 180 -53.08 -13.56 11.77
C ALA A 180 -51.54 -13.56 11.86
N GLY A 181 -50.91 -14.69 12.18
CA GLY A 181 -49.45 -14.89 12.10
C GLY A 181 -48.94 -15.03 10.66
N GLN A 182 -49.68 -15.76 9.81
CA GLN A 182 -49.32 -16.02 8.41
C GLN A 182 -49.04 -14.77 7.57
N LEU A 183 -49.76 -13.66 7.82
CA LEU A 183 -49.61 -12.41 7.06
C LEU A 183 -48.39 -11.58 7.50
N GLU A 184 -47.96 -11.74 8.75
CA GLU A 184 -46.76 -11.09 9.29
C GLU A 184 -45.50 -11.92 8.98
N GLU A 185 -45.65 -13.24 8.89
CA GLU A 185 -44.61 -14.19 8.50
C GLU A 185 -44.33 -14.14 6.98
N GLU A 186 -45.38 -14.07 6.13
CA GLU A 186 -45.24 -13.86 4.67
C GLU A 186 -44.51 -12.56 4.35
N ARG A 187 -44.81 -11.49 5.11
CA ARG A 187 -44.10 -10.20 4.99
C ARG A 187 -42.61 -10.31 5.30
N ARG A 188 -42.23 -11.08 6.32
CA ARG A 188 -40.81 -11.26 6.69
C ARG A 188 -40.05 -12.07 5.63
N LYS A 189 -40.71 -13.06 5.02
CA LYS A 189 -40.16 -13.80 3.88
C LYS A 189 -39.95 -12.91 2.66
N GLU A 190 -40.95 -12.08 2.35
CA GLU A 190 -40.86 -11.11 1.26
C GLU A 190 -39.75 -10.07 1.49
N GLU A 191 -39.59 -9.56 2.70
CA GLU A 191 -38.50 -8.65 3.07
C GLU A 191 -37.12 -9.32 2.92
N ALA A 192 -36.98 -10.57 3.34
CA ALA A 192 -35.75 -11.34 3.18
C ALA A 192 -35.40 -11.55 1.69
N LEU A 193 -36.37 -11.97 0.87
CA LEU A 193 -36.19 -12.13 -0.57
C LEU A 193 -35.90 -10.79 -1.27
N ARG A 194 -36.47 -9.69 -0.80
CA ARG A 194 -36.17 -8.34 -1.29
C ARG A 194 -34.72 -7.95 -1.00
N SER A 195 -34.26 -8.16 0.23
CA SER A 195 -32.85 -7.91 0.61
C SER A 195 -31.87 -8.72 -0.24
N LEU A 196 -32.21 -9.98 -0.55
CA LEU A 196 -31.41 -10.81 -1.45
C LEU A 196 -31.33 -10.22 -2.88
N LYS A 197 -32.48 -9.82 -3.45
CA LYS A 197 -32.53 -9.19 -4.78
C LYS A 197 -31.75 -7.87 -4.83
N GLU A 198 -31.85 -7.05 -3.79
CA GLU A 198 -31.07 -5.82 -3.68
C GLU A 198 -29.56 -6.10 -3.66
N ALA A 199 -29.12 -7.12 -2.91
CA ALA A 199 -27.71 -7.52 -2.88
C ALA A 199 -27.21 -7.97 -4.27
N PHE A 200 -27.99 -8.77 -5.00
CA PHE A 200 -27.64 -9.17 -6.37
C PHE A 200 -27.65 -7.99 -7.34
N SER A 201 -28.59 -7.06 -7.24
CA SER A 201 -28.60 -5.83 -8.04
C SER A 201 -27.33 -5.00 -7.83
N SER A 202 -26.86 -4.88 -6.58
CA SER A 202 -25.59 -4.21 -6.27
C SER A 202 -24.40 -4.90 -6.95
N LEU A 203 -24.34 -6.23 -6.86
CA LEU A 203 -23.29 -7.04 -7.48
C LEU A 203 -23.30 -6.95 -9.02
N ARG A 204 -24.47 -6.87 -9.66
CA ARG A 204 -24.58 -6.68 -11.12
C ARG A 204 -24.00 -5.35 -11.55
N SER A 205 -24.37 -4.26 -10.86
CA SER A 205 -23.80 -2.93 -11.14
C SER A 205 -22.28 -2.92 -11.02
N ILE A 206 -21.72 -3.61 -10.02
CA ILE A 206 -20.27 -3.74 -9.86
C ILE A 206 -19.65 -4.58 -10.99
N ASN A 207 -20.32 -5.64 -11.45
CA ASN A 207 -19.84 -6.45 -12.56
C ASN A 207 -19.80 -5.65 -13.87
N GLU A 208 -20.84 -4.85 -14.14
CA GLU A 208 -20.88 -3.94 -15.29
C GLU A 208 -19.73 -2.91 -15.23
N GLU A 209 -19.45 -2.34 -14.05
CA GLU A 209 -18.33 -1.42 -13.86
C GLU A 209 -16.97 -2.09 -14.14
N LEU A 210 -16.76 -3.31 -13.65
CA LEU A 210 -15.55 -4.08 -13.92
C LEU A 210 -15.41 -4.44 -15.40
N GLU A 211 -16.50 -4.80 -16.08
CA GLU A 211 -16.52 -5.07 -17.52
C GLU A 211 -16.16 -3.84 -18.35
N LEU A 212 -16.67 -2.65 -17.98
CA LEU A 212 -16.29 -1.38 -18.60
C LEU A 212 -14.79 -1.08 -18.45
N MET A 213 -14.17 -1.54 -17.36
CA MET A 213 -12.71 -1.46 -17.15
C MET A 213 -11.94 -2.59 -17.86
N GLY A 214 -12.62 -3.49 -18.57
CA GLY A 214 -12.03 -4.66 -19.22
C GLY A 214 -11.57 -5.74 -18.24
N VAL A 215 -12.20 -5.85 -17.08
CA VAL A 215 -11.83 -6.79 -16.02
C VAL A 215 -12.96 -7.79 -15.78
N THR A 216 -12.66 -9.08 -15.88
CA THR A 216 -13.60 -10.16 -15.56
C THR A 216 -13.24 -10.75 -14.20
N TYR A 217 -14.11 -10.57 -13.20
CA TYR A 217 -13.95 -11.20 -11.90
C TYR A 217 -14.81 -12.46 -11.78
N VAL A 218 -14.19 -13.62 -12.01
CA VAL A 218 -14.87 -14.92 -12.15
C VAL A 218 -15.75 -15.28 -10.96
N ARG A 219 -15.31 -14.99 -9.72
CA ARG A 219 -16.11 -15.26 -8.51
C ARG A 219 -17.39 -14.43 -8.46
N LEU A 220 -17.35 -13.18 -8.95
CA LEU A 220 -18.53 -12.33 -9.02
C LEU A 220 -19.50 -12.84 -10.09
N SER A 221 -19.00 -13.14 -11.29
CA SER A 221 -19.82 -13.65 -12.39
C SER A 221 -20.54 -14.95 -12.02
N HIS A 222 -19.86 -15.90 -11.38
CA HIS A 222 -20.49 -17.15 -10.92
C HIS A 222 -21.57 -16.91 -9.87
N VAL A 223 -21.36 -15.95 -8.96
CA VAL A 223 -22.39 -15.65 -7.95
C VAL A 223 -23.62 -15.04 -8.59
N LEU A 224 -23.46 -14.17 -9.59
CA LEU A 224 -24.59 -13.61 -10.34
C LEU A 224 -25.38 -14.69 -11.10
N GLU A 225 -24.70 -15.73 -11.63
CA GLU A 225 -25.37 -16.86 -12.28
C GLU A 225 -26.28 -17.66 -11.33
N LEU A 226 -25.97 -17.68 -10.02
CA LEU A 226 -26.75 -18.41 -9.02
C LEU A 226 -28.01 -17.65 -8.54
N GLU A 227 -28.21 -16.40 -8.97
CA GLU A 227 -29.29 -15.54 -8.47
C GLU A 227 -30.68 -16.17 -8.66
N THR A 228 -30.97 -16.66 -9.86
CA THR A 228 -32.28 -17.25 -10.20
C THR A 228 -32.55 -18.49 -9.38
N THR A 229 -31.60 -19.42 -9.36
CA THR A 229 -31.71 -20.69 -8.61
C THR A 229 -31.83 -20.47 -7.10
N LEU A 230 -31.07 -19.53 -6.53
CA LEU A 230 -31.15 -19.21 -5.10
C LEU A 230 -32.49 -18.57 -4.74
N THR A 231 -32.98 -17.66 -5.58
CA THR A 231 -34.28 -16.98 -5.35
C THR A 231 -35.44 -17.96 -5.43
N GLU A 232 -35.43 -18.87 -6.42
CA GLU A 232 -36.46 -19.90 -6.58
C GLU A 232 -36.47 -20.92 -5.43
N LYS A 233 -35.29 -21.42 -5.02
CA LYS A 233 -35.21 -22.38 -3.90
C LYS A 233 -35.62 -21.76 -2.58
N LEU A 234 -35.24 -20.51 -2.29
CA LEU A 234 -35.65 -19.82 -1.05
C LEU A 234 -37.14 -19.47 -1.04
N ALA A 235 -37.75 -19.21 -2.19
CA ALA A 235 -39.19 -19.00 -2.29
C ALA A 235 -39.99 -20.27 -1.89
N GLY A 236 -39.45 -21.46 -2.18
CA GLY A 236 -40.05 -22.75 -1.82
C GLY A 236 -39.80 -23.25 -0.39
N MET A 237 -38.99 -22.57 0.42
CA MET A 237 -38.66 -22.99 1.79
C MET A 237 -39.64 -22.43 2.85
N ASP A 238 -39.68 -23.11 4.00
CA ASP A 238 -40.29 -22.61 5.24
C ASP A 238 -39.68 -21.28 5.69
N GLU A 239 -40.47 -20.43 6.34
CA GLU A 239 -40.16 -19.03 6.64
C GLU A 239 -38.96 -18.80 7.57
N GLU A 240 -38.90 -19.49 8.71
CA GLU A 240 -37.79 -19.33 9.66
C GLU A 240 -36.46 -19.80 9.03
N LEU A 241 -36.54 -20.87 8.24
CA LEU A 241 -35.41 -21.42 7.51
C LEU A 241 -34.96 -20.47 6.38
N ALA A 242 -35.90 -19.98 5.57
CA ALA A 242 -35.61 -19.04 4.50
C ALA A 242 -34.94 -17.78 5.03
N GLN A 243 -35.44 -17.21 6.13
CA GLN A 243 -34.90 -15.99 6.72
C GLN A 243 -33.46 -16.19 7.25
N LYS A 244 -33.21 -17.31 7.94
CA LYS A 244 -31.86 -17.65 8.43
C LYS A 244 -30.88 -17.89 7.29
N HIS A 245 -31.32 -18.54 6.22
CA HIS A 245 -30.48 -18.79 5.05
C HIS A 245 -30.21 -17.53 4.24
N VAL A 246 -31.21 -16.65 4.07
CA VAL A 246 -31.04 -15.35 3.41
C VAL A 246 -29.98 -14.52 4.13
N GLN A 247 -30.02 -14.41 5.47
CA GLN A 247 -29.00 -13.67 6.21
C GLN A 247 -27.58 -14.22 5.95
N GLY A 248 -27.42 -15.54 5.95
CA GLY A 248 -26.16 -16.19 5.64
C GLY A 248 -25.67 -15.92 4.21
N ILE A 249 -26.57 -15.96 3.23
CA ILE A 249 -26.25 -15.68 1.81
C ILE A 249 -25.89 -14.20 1.62
N VAL A 250 -26.72 -13.29 2.11
CA VAL A 250 -26.49 -11.83 2.04
C VAL A 250 -25.15 -11.46 2.67
N SER A 251 -24.78 -12.06 3.81
CA SER A 251 -23.46 -11.84 4.41
C SER A 251 -22.30 -12.24 3.49
N LYS A 252 -22.43 -13.37 2.76
CA LYS A 252 -21.43 -13.81 1.77
C LYS A 252 -21.41 -12.91 0.54
N LEU A 253 -22.57 -12.49 0.04
CA LEU A 253 -22.68 -11.54 -1.07
C LEU A 253 -22.01 -10.21 -0.71
N SER A 254 -22.20 -9.71 0.51
CA SER A 254 -21.55 -8.48 0.97
C SER A 254 -20.02 -8.58 1.04
N SER A 255 -19.48 -9.76 1.37
CA SER A 255 -18.04 -10.01 1.31
C SER A 255 -17.52 -9.94 -0.13
N ILE A 256 -18.25 -10.53 -1.08
CA ILE A 256 -17.88 -10.48 -2.51
C ILE A 256 -18.01 -9.05 -3.03
N GLU A 257 -19.05 -8.32 -2.63
CA GLU A 257 -19.22 -6.91 -2.94
C GLU A 257 -18.00 -6.09 -2.49
N SER A 258 -17.57 -6.27 -1.24
CA SER A 258 -16.39 -5.61 -0.71
C SER A 258 -15.11 -5.99 -1.47
N GLU A 259 -14.95 -7.25 -1.86
CA GLU A 259 -13.79 -7.71 -2.63
C GLU A 259 -13.77 -7.10 -4.04
N SER A 260 -14.92 -7.08 -4.71
CA SER A 260 -15.08 -6.49 -6.04
C SER A 260 -14.87 -4.97 -6.03
N ARG A 261 -15.38 -4.25 -5.01
CA ARG A 261 -15.10 -2.82 -4.84
C ARG A 261 -13.61 -2.53 -4.61
N ARG A 262 -12.91 -3.39 -3.86
CA ARG A 262 -11.45 -3.28 -3.71
C ARG A 262 -10.73 -3.52 -5.03
N LEU A 263 -11.18 -4.48 -5.83
CA LEU A 263 -10.63 -4.72 -7.16
C LEU A 263 -10.81 -3.48 -8.05
N ILE A 264 -12.00 -2.87 -8.09
CA ILE A 264 -12.24 -1.61 -8.81
C ILE A 264 -11.21 -0.54 -8.42
N GLN A 265 -11.05 -0.29 -7.12
CA GLN A 265 -10.09 0.73 -6.63
C GLN A 265 -8.64 0.43 -7.05
N VAL A 266 -8.24 -0.85 -7.02
CA VAL A 266 -6.90 -1.27 -7.44
C VAL A 266 -6.70 -1.03 -8.94
N ILE A 267 -7.70 -1.36 -9.75
CA ILE A 267 -7.65 -1.19 -11.21
C ILE A 267 -7.63 0.29 -11.59
N GLN A 268 -8.47 1.12 -10.97
CA GLN A 268 -8.48 2.57 -11.17
C GLN A 268 -7.11 3.18 -10.87
N ARG A 269 -6.54 2.91 -9.68
CA ARG A 269 -5.20 3.39 -9.32
C ARG A 269 -4.13 2.92 -10.28
N MET A 270 -4.22 1.68 -10.73
CA MET A 270 -3.27 1.12 -11.68
C MET A 270 -3.37 1.84 -13.04
N MET A 271 -4.58 2.10 -13.54
CA MET A 271 -4.78 2.85 -14.79
C MET A 271 -4.25 4.29 -14.67
N GLU A 272 -4.60 4.99 -13.60
CA GLU A 272 -4.12 6.35 -13.32
C GLU A 272 -2.59 6.40 -13.25
N SER A 273 -1.98 5.47 -12.50
CA SER A 273 -0.52 5.42 -12.35
C SER A 273 0.17 5.08 -13.67
N LYS A 274 -0.41 4.21 -14.51
CA LYS A 274 0.13 3.92 -15.85
C LYS A 274 0.07 5.12 -16.76
N ALA A 275 -1.07 5.82 -16.79
CA ALA A 275 -1.23 7.04 -17.59
C ALA A 275 -0.21 8.10 -17.17
N SER A 276 -0.05 8.31 -15.87
CA SER A 276 0.95 9.23 -15.31
C SER A 276 2.39 8.82 -15.66
N VAL A 277 2.73 7.53 -15.60
CA VAL A 277 4.05 7.02 -16.02
C VAL A 277 4.30 7.28 -17.50
N GLU A 278 3.32 7.03 -18.39
CA GLU A 278 3.48 7.30 -19.82
C GLU A 278 3.62 8.80 -20.13
N GLU A 279 2.88 9.66 -19.43
CA GLU A 279 3.02 11.12 -19.53
C GLU A 279 4.43 11.57 -19.10
N MET A 280 4.88 11.14 -17.93
CA MET A 280 6.22 11.47 -17.42
C MET A 280 7.35 10.89 -18.30
N LYS A 281 7.14 9.73 -18.94
CA LYS A 281 8.08 9.20 -19.93
C LYS A 281 8.20 10.13 -21.14
N GLY A 282 7.07 10.64 -21.64
CA GLY A 282 7.04 11.63 -22.72
C GLY A 282 7.81 12.89 -22.35
N GLU A 283 7.52 13.46 -21.18
CA GLU A 283 8.21 14.64 -20.66
C GLU A 283 9.72 14.39 -20.46
N LEU A 284 10.09 13.23 -19.92
CA LEU A 284 11.47 12.86 -19.71
C LEU A 284 12.25 12.78 -21.03
N LEU A 285 11.66 12.17 -22.06
CA LEU A 285 12.26 12.09 -23.39
C LEU A 285 12.47 13.48 -24.02
N GLU A 286 11.53 14.39 -23.81
CA GLU A 286 11.64 15.78 -24.27
C GLU A 286 12.78 16.51 -23.56
N ARG A 287 12.85 16.43 -22.22
CA ARG A 287 13.92 17.09 -21.45
C ARG A 287 15.31 16.50 -21.75
N MET A 288 15.41 15.18 -21.90
CA MET A 288 16.67 14.51 -22.26
C MET A 288 17.17 14.88 -23.66
N SER A 289 16.29 15.29 -24.58
CA SER A 289 16.71 15.71 -25.93
C SER A 289 17.64 16.92 -25.94
N GLY A 290 17.62 17.73 -24.87
CA GLY A 290 18.51 18.87 -24.68
C GLY A 290 19.91 18.54 -24.16
N MET A 291 20.21 17.27 -23.82
CA MET A 291 21.47 16.83 -23.23
C MET A 291 22.10 15.67 -24.01
N ALA A 292 23.16 15.94 -24.77
CA ALA A 292 23.82 14.94 -25.62
C ALA A 292 24.38 13.74 -24.83
N SER A 293 24.79 13.97 -23.58
CA SER A 293 25.31 12.95 -22.66
C SER A 293 24.29 11.87 -22.29
N LEU A 294 22.98 12.12 -22.45
CA LEU A 294 21.90 11.20 -22.10
C LEU A 294 21.33 10.42 -23.29
N SER A 295 21.92 10.56 -24.48
CA SER A 295 21.44 9.93 -25.71
C SER A 295 21.28 8.41 -25.60
N SER A 296 22.24 7.71 -25.00
CA SER A 296 22.19 6.24 -24.84
C SER A 296 21.09 5.75 -23.89
N VAL A 297 20.71 6.57 -22.91
CA VAL A 297 19.65 6.24 -21.94
C VAL A 297 18.27 6.54 -22.51
N LYS A 298 18.18 7.54 -23.39
CA LYS A 298 16.96 7.96 -24.07
C LYS A 298 16.27 6.78 -24.77
N ASP A 299 17.06 5.90 -25.39
CA ASP A 299 16.55 4.73 -26.11
C ASP A 299 15.93 3.68 -25.17
N VAL A 300 16.28 3.69 -23.88
CA VAL A 300 15.78 2.73 -22.88
C VAL A 300 14.47 3.20 -22.23
N ILE A 301 14.24 4.51 -22.13
CA ILE A 301 13.04 5.09 -21.48
C ILE A 301 11.72 4.54 -22.02
N PRO A 302 11.51 4.35 -23.35
CA PRO A 302 10.27 3.78 -23.89
C PRO A 302 9.92 2.39 -23.32
N TYR A 303 10.93 1.62 -22.89
CA TYR A 303 10.75 0.26 -22.38
C TYR A 303 10.28 0.21 -20.92
N ILE A 304 10.32 1.33 -20.19
CA ILE A 304 9.79 1.44 -18.83
C ILE A 304 8.28 1.17 -18.85
N GLY A 305 7.83 0.17 -18.10
CA GLY A 305 6.42 -0.20 -17.99
C GLY A 305 5.90 -1.19 -19.02
N LEU A 306 6.76 -1.77 -19.87
CA LEU A 306 6.36 -2.86 -20.78
C LEU A 306 5.88 -4.13 -20.05
N ASP A 307 6.37 -4.34 -18.84
CA ASP A 307 6.04 -5.45 -17.93
C ASP A 307 4.76 -5.22 -17.15
N PHE A 308 4.12 -4.05 -17.29
CA PHE A 308 2.88 -3.75 -16.59
C PHE A 308 1.73 -4.67 -17.05
N PRO A 309 0.81 -5.04 -16.13
CA PRO A 309 -0.33 -5.90 -16.49
C PRO A 309 -1.15 -5.30 -17.63
N LYS A 310 -1.48 -6.08 -18.67
CA LYS A 310 -2.32 -5.60 -19.77
C LYS A 310 -3.80 -5.82 -19.47
N ILE A 311 -4.64 -4.87 -19.86
CA ILE A 311 -6.10 -5.01 -19.85
C ILE A 311 -6.49 -5.52 -21.25
N PRO A 312 -7.33 -6.56 -21.38
CA PRO A 312 -8.25 -7.10 -20.37
C PRO A 312 -7.61 -8.04 -19.32
N LEU A 313 -8.17 -8.06 -18.10
CA LEU A 313 -7.71 -8.87 -16.98
C LEU A 313 -8.73 -9.93 -16.58
N LEU A 314 -8.26 -11.14 -16.32
CA LEU A 314 -9.06 -12.23 -15.76
C LEU A 314 -8.65 -12.46 -14.31
N VAL A 315 -9.54 -12.09 -13.37
CA VAL A 315 -9.32 -12.25 -11.93
C VAL A 315 -10.18 -13.41 -11.43
N ARG A 316 -9.54 -14.42 -10.85
CA ARG A 316 -10.16 -15.67 -10.40
C ARG A 316 -10.31 -15.74 -8.89
N SER A 317 -9.44 -15.07 -8.14
CA SER A 317 -9.41 -15.19 -6.69
C SER A 317 -9.02 -13.88 -6.01
N ARG A 318 -9.27 -13.82 -4.70
CA ARG A 318 -8.86 -12.70 -3.86
C ARG A 318 -7.35 -12.50 -3.84
N LEU A 319 -6.57 -13.58 -3.89
CA LEU A 319 -5.11 -13.52 -3.93
C LEU A 319 -4.62 -12.71 -5.14
N GLN A 320 -5.28 -12.85 -6.29
CA GLN A 320 -4.93 -12.08 -7.48
C GLN A 320 -5.26 -10.59 -7.32
N ILE A 321 -6.29 -10.22 -6.56
CA ILE A 321 -6.56 -8.82 -6.20
C ILE A 321 -5.40 -8.26 -5.37
N ASP A 322 -4.89 -9.03 -4.40
CA ASP A 322 -3.75 -8.61 -3.58
C ASP A 322 -2.44 -8.50 -4.38
N LEU A 323 -2.22 -9.38 -5.36
CA LEU A 323 -1.09 -9.28 -6.30
C LEU A 323 -1.21 -8.04 -7.19
N LEU A 324 -2.39 -7.79 -7.77
CA LEU A 324 -2.66 -6.59 -8.56
C LEU A 324 -2.48 -5.31 -7.75
N ARG A 325 -2.83 -5.34 -6.46
CA ARG A 325 -2.58 -4.22 -5.55
C ARG A 325 -1.09 -3.94 -5.39
N ARG A 326 -0.26 -4.97 -5.17
CA ARG A 326 1.20 -4.82 -5.08
C ARG A 326 1.80 -4.29 -6.38
N GLU A 327 1.28 -4.74 -7.52
CA GLU A 327 1.68 -4.21 -8.83
C GLU A 327 1.26 -2.74 -9.00
N ALA A 328 0.05 -2.36 -8.58
CA ALA A 328 -0.36 -0.95 -8.59
C ALA A 328 0.55 -0.08 -7.72
N GLU A 329 0.94 -0.56 -6.53
CA GLU A 329 1.91 0.10 -5.65
C GLU A 329 3.32 0.16 -6.27
N ARG A 330 3.72 -0.85 -7.05
CA ARG A 330 5.00 -0.84 -7.80
C ARG A 330 4.99 0.20 -8.92
N ILE A 331 3.92 0.24 -9.72
CA ILE A 331 3.74 1.24 -10.79
C ILE A 331 3.75 2.66 -10.22
N GLY A 332 3.05 2.89 -9.10
CA GLY A 332 3.08 4.18 -8.40
C GLY A 332 4.49 4.58 -7.94
N ARG A 333 5.30 3.62 -7.47
CA ARG A 333 6.72 3.88 -7.13
C ARG A 333 7.53 4.28 -8.35
N ILE A 334 7.38 3.60 -9.48
CA ILE A 334 8.05 3.98 -10.75
C ILE A 334 7.67 5.41 -11.14
N GLY A 335 6.40 5.78 -11.04
CA GLY A 335 5.95 7.16 -11.27
C GLY A 335 6.66 8.17 -10.35
N SER A 336 6.76 7.87 -9.05
CA SER A 336 7.48 8.74 -8.11
C SER A 336 8.97 8.88 -8.41
N LEU A 337 9.60 7.82 -8.94
CA LEU A 337 11.01 7.84 -9.34
C LEU A 337 11.21 8.66 -10.62
N LEU A 338 10.32 8.53 -11.60
CA LEU A 338 10.32 9.36 -12.81
C LEU A 338 10.20 10.84 -12.48
N SER A 339 9.28 11.21 -11.58
CA SER A 339 9.14 12.59 -11.09
C SER A 339 10.44 13.12 -10.48
N LYS A 340 11.15 12.31 -9.67
CA LYS A 340 12.47 12.70 -9.12
C LYS A 340 13.56 12.84 -10.19
N VAL A 341 13.55 11.99 -11.22
CA VAL A 341 14.48 12.11 -12.36
C VAL A 341 14.25 13.43 -13.08
N LEU A 342 12.98 13.77 -13.35
CA LEU A 342 12.57 15.02 -13.98
C LEU A 342 13.03 16.23 -13.14
N GLU A 343 12.80 16.19 -11.82
CA GLU A 343 13.28 17.23 -10.90
C GLU A 343 14.80 17.40 -10.95
N GLU A 344 15.58 16.31 -10.84
CA GLU A 344 17.04 16.42 -10.88
C GLU A 344 17.53 16.95 -12.24
N LEU A 345 16.86 16.59 -13.35
CA LEU A 345 17.18 17.15 -14.68
C LEU A 345 16.99 18.66 -14.75
N ASP A 346 15.98 19.22 -14.07
CA ASP A 346 15.73 20.67 -14.07
C ASP A 346 16.88 21.46 -13.42
N TYR A 347 17.60 20.83 -12.49
CA TYR A 347 18.72 21.45 -11.79
C TYR A 347 20.10 21.11 -12.37
N VAL A 348 20.20 20.15 -13.31
CA VAL A 348 21.49 19.78 -13.92
C VAL A 348 21.83 20.76 -15.06
N PRO A 349 23.01 21.41 -15.03
CA PRO A 349 23.45 22.26 -16.14
C PRO A 349 23.57 21.47 -17.45
N LYS A 350 23.15 22.07 -18.57
CA LYS A 350 23.06 21.38 -19.89
C LYS A 350 24.40 20.85 -20.42
N ASP A 351 25.50 21.47 -20.01
CA ASP A 351 26.88 21.13 -20.37
C ASP A 351 27.58 20.26 -19.30
N ALA A 352 26.87 19.85 -18.24
CA ALA A 352 27.42 18.96 -17.23
C ALA A 352 27.80 17.60 -17.83
N LYS A 353 28.99 17.10 -17.48
CA LYS A 353 29.42 15.74 -17.80
C LYS A 353 28.68 14.76 -16.89
N ILE A 354 27.89 13.87 -17.47
CA ILE A 354 27.13 12.85 -16.74
C ILE A 354 27.84 11.51 -16.88
N ASP A 355 28.26 10.93 -15.75
CA ASP A 355 28.83 9.58 -15.72
C ASP A 355 27.72 8.53 -15.70
N LEU A 356 27.52 7.88 -16.86
CA LEU A 356 26.51 6.84 -17.04
C LEU A 356 27.03 5.42 -16.75
N SER A 357 28.32 5.26 -16.41
CA SER A 357 28.91 3.94 -16.15
C SER A 357 28.31 3.22 -14.94
N ARG A 358 27.63 3.97 -14.05
CA ARG A 358 27.00 3.47 -12.82
C ARG A 358 25.51 3.14 -12.98
N LEU A 359 24.96 3.22 -14.19
CA LEU A 359 23.58 2.84 -14.42
C LEU A 359 23.37 1.34 -14.26
N SER A 360 22.28 0.98 -13.58
CA SER A 360 21.83 -0.40 -13.47
C SER A 360 20.58 -0.61 -14.31
N PHE A 361 20.57 -1.66 -15.13
CA PHE A 361 19.45 -2.01 -16.01
C PHE A 361 18.71 -3.28 -15.55
N GLU A 362 18.90 -3.69 -14.29
CA GLU A 362 18.26 -4.89 -13.72
C GLU A 362 16.73 -4.78 -13.66
N SER A 363 16.21 -3.57 -13.42
CA SER A 363 14.79 -3.26 -13.36
C SER A 363 14.55 -1.78 -13.69
N ALA A 364 13.29 -1.41 -13.96
CA ALA A 364 12.91 -0.02 -14.17
C ALA A 364 13.19 0.84 -12.92
N GLU A 365 12.92 0.33 -11.72
CA GLU A 365 13.24 1.04 -10.48
C GLU A 365 14.75 1.26 -10.32
N SER A 366 15.56 0.22 -10.54
CA SER A 366 17.02 0.30 -10.42
C SER A 366 17.63 1.29 -11.43
N LEU A 367 17.09 1.30 -12.66
CA LEU A 367 17.47 2.28 -13.68
C LEU A 367 17.17 3.70 -13.22
N LEU A 368 15.94 3.97 -12.76
CA LEU A 368 15.55 5.32 -12.34
C LEU A 368 16.31 5.77 -11.08
N GLU A 369 16.52 4.89 -10.11
CA GLU A 369 17.31 5.19 -8.91
C GLU A 369 18.78 5.50 -9.24
N SER A 370 19.39 4.70 -10.12
CA SER A 370 20.76 4.95 -10.58
C SER A 370 20.85 6.24 -11.41
N MET A 371 19.87 6.53 -12.26
CA MET A 371 19.76 7.80 -12.98
C MET A 371 19.70 9.00 -12.04
N ILE A 372 18.82 8.98 -11.02
CA ILE A 372 18.73 10.03 -10.01
C ILE A 372 20.10 10.28 -9.39
N ASN A 373 20.82 9.21 -9.01
CA ASN A 373 22.13 9.33 -8.41
C ASN A 373 23.18 9.88 -9.37
N CYS A 374 23.19 9.46 -10.64
CA CYS A 374 24.10 10.00 -11.66
C CYS A 374 23.84 11.48 -11.92
N LEU A 375 22.57 11.87 -12.09
CA LEU A 375 22.18 13.27 -12.30
C LEU A 375 22.55 14.14 -11.11
N ARG A 376 22.22 13.70 -9.89
CA ARG A 376 22.58 14.39 -8.65
C ARG A 376 24.09 14.55 -8.50
N THR A 377 24.85 13.49 -8.79
CA THR A 377 26.32 13.51 -8.78
C THR A 377 26.85 14.52 -9.79
N SER A 378 26.26 14.56 -10.98
CA SER A 378 26.69 15.46 -12.07
C SER A 378 26.39 16.92 -11.74
N ARG A 379 25.18 17.20 -11.19
CA ARG A 379 24.80 18.51 -10.67
C ARG A 379 25.78 18.99 -9.61
N LEU A 380 26.00 18.16 -8.59
CA LEU A 380 26.84 18.53 -7.47
C LEU A 380 28.31 18.67 -7.91
N SER A 381 28.83 17.80 -8.77
CA SER A 381 30.22 17.91 -9.25
C SER A 381 30.44 19.02 -10.29
N TYR A 382 29.38 19.67 -10.78
CA TYR A 382 29.49 20.73 -11.78
C TYR A 382 30.33 21.92 -11.28
N GLY A 383 31.30 22.34 -12.08
CA GLY A 383 32.22 23.44 -11.74
C GLY A 383 33.33 23.07 -10.76
N MET A 384 33.51 21.78 -10.41
CA MET A 384 34.69 21.32 -9.67
C MET A 384 35.94 21.36 -10.57
N PRO A 385 37.12 21.77 -10.06
CA PRO A 385 38.37 21.71 -10.82
C PRO A 385 38.70 20.28 -11.25
N GLU A 386 39.03 20.07 -12.54
CA GLU A 386 39.26 18.73 -13.12
C GLU A 386 40.36 17.92 -12.40
N ALA A 387 41.33 18.60 -11.75
CA ALA A 387 42.38 17.96 -10.94
C ALA A 387 41.85 17.23 -9.68
N MET A 388 40.63 17.54 -9.23
CA MET A 388 40.00 16.93 -8.04
C MET A 388 38.85 15.96 -8.39
N ALA A 389 38.42 15.93 -9.66
CA ALA A 389 37.30 15.10 -10.10
C ALA A 389 37.63 13.60 -10.24
N TYR A 390 38.91 13.24 -10.24
CA TYR A 390 39.41 11.88 -10.56
C TYR A 390 39.69 10.96 -9.37
N THR A 391 39.30 11.34 -8.16
CA THR A 391 39.55 10.50 -6.98
C THR A 391 38.21 10.05 -6.39
N GLY A 392 38.11 8.82 -5.89
CA GLY A 392 36.91 8.25 -5.24
C GLY A 392 36.33 9.06 -4.06
N LEU A 393 36.92 10.22 -3.75
CA LEU A 393 36.47 11.27 -2.85
C LEU A 393 35.16 11.94 -3.27
N ILE A 394 34.75 11.95 -4.54
CA ILE A 394 33.46 12.55 -4.94
C ILE A 394 32.30 11.88 -4.21
N SER A 395 32.25 10.54 -4.16
CA SER A 395 31.19 9.81 -3.44
C SER A 395 31.15 10.15 -1.95
N GLU A 396 32.32 10.23 -1.31
CA GLU A 396 32.43 10.59 0.11
C GLU A 396 31.97 12.05 0.35
N ILE A 397 32.29 12.96 -0.56
CA ILE A 397 31.87 14.37 -0.48
C ILE A 397 30.37 14.52 -0.72
N LEU A 398 29.78 13.73 -1.62
CA LEU A 398 28.33 13.70 -1.85
C LEU A 398 27.58 13.13 -0.65
N GLU A 399 28.15 12.20 0.11
CA GLU A 399 27.59 11.75 1.39
C GLU A 399 27.71 12.81 2.49
N LEU A 400 28.77 13.63 2.46
CA LEU A 400 29.00 14.68 3.44
C LEU A 400 28.19 15.95 3.17
N TYR A 401 27.84 16.23 1.91
CA TYR A 401 27.09 17.42 1.52
C TYR A 401 25.74 17.58 2.25
N PRO A 402 24.86 16.55 2.35
CA PRO A 402 23.64 16.64 3.15
C PRO A 402 23.89 17.03 4.60
N ARG A 403 24.95 16.47 5.22
CA ARG A 403 25.31 16.77 6.61
C ARG A 403 25.84 18.20 6.76
N TRP A 404 26.61 18.68 5.78
CA TRP A 404 27.07 20.07 5.75
C TRP A 404 25.92 21.04 5.52
N ARG A 405 25.00 20.72 4.60
CA ARG A 405 23.77 21.46 4.32
C ARG A 405 22.91 21.60 5.58
N GLU A 406 22.60 20.49 6.25
CA GLU A 406 21.82 20.50 7.50
C GLU A 406 22.49 21.33 8.59
N LYS A 407 23.81 21.19 8.75
CA LYS A 407 24.57 21.94 9.75
C LYS A 407 24.60 23.44 9.44
N ILE A 408 24.80 23.82 8.18
CA ILE A 408 24.73 25.23 7.72
C ILE A 408 23.34 25.79 7.98
N ILE A 409 22.28 25.06 7.61
CA ILE A 409 20.89 25.47 7.86
C ILE A 409 20.63 25.63 9.36
N SER A 410 21.12 24.72 10.21
CA SER A 410 20.98 24.84 11.68
C SER A 410 21.68 26.10 12.20
N MET A 411 22.92 26.34 11.77
CA MET A 411 23.68 27.52 12.19
C MET A 411 23.03 28.82 11.71
N LEU A 412 22.50 28.85 10.48
CA LEU A 412 21.75 29.98 9.94
C LEU A 412 20.41 30.17 10.66
N ARG A 413 19.72 29.09 11.05
CA ARG A 413 18.49 29.19 11.87
C ARG A 413 18.77 29.76 13.25
N GLU A 414 19.88 29.39 13.86
CA GLU A 414 20.27 29.82 15.20
C GLU A 414 20.78 31.27 15.22
N ARG A 415 21.68 31.62 14.30
CA ARG A 415 22.45 32.87 14.31
C ARG A 415 22.00 33.90 13.28
N GLY A 416 21.27 33.48 12.24
CA GLY A 416 20.82 34.32 11.13
C GLY A 416 21.85 34.64 10.08
N GLU A 417 23.09 34.83 10.51
CA GLU A 417 24.22 35.08 9.66
C GLU A 417 25.40 34.23 10.14
N ILE A 418 26.16 33.68 9.19
CA ILE A 418 27.41 32.99 9.46
C ILE A 418 28.52 33.52 8.55
N SER A 419 29.72 33.61 9.10
CA SER A 419 30.92 33.98 8.34
C SER A 419 31.52 32.76 7.62
N LEU A 420 32.35 33.01 6.61
CA LEU A 420 33.15 31.94 5.98
C LEU A 420 34.08 31.21 6.97
N GLU A 421 34.44 31.86 8.09
CA GLU A 421 35.23 31.26 9.16
C GLU A 421 34.44 30.29 10.03
N ASP A 422 33.12 30.43 10.12
CA ASP A 422 32.25 29.51 10.86
C ASP A 422 32.14 28.14 10.16
N LEU A 423 32.51 28.07 8.88
CA LEU A 423 32.49 26.88 8.03
C LEU A 423 33.76 26.03 8.14
N ARG A 424 34.49 26.09 9.26
CA ARG A 424 35.75 25.33 9.49
C ARG A 424 35.58 23.82 9.39
N PHE A 425 34.38 23.29 9.61
CA PHE A 425 34.05 21.87 9.44
C PHE A 425 33.98 21.43 7.98
N ILE A 426 34.01 22.36 7.02
CA ILE A 426 34.12 22.13 5.59
C ILE A 426 35.57 22.47 5.19
N PRO A 427 36.28 21.58 4.47
CA PRO A 427 37.64 21.88 4.06
C PRO A 427 37.66 23.12 3.15
N GLN A 428 38.72 23.93 3.26
CA GLN A 428 38.76 25.28 2.70
C GLN A 428 38.48 25.32 1.18
N GLY A 429 39.00 24.34 0.42
CA GLY A 429 38.77 24.22 -1.02
C GLY A 429 37.31 23.94 -1.42
N TRP A 430 36.47 23.47 -0.50
CA TRP A 430 35.08 23.07 -0.76
C TRP A 430 34.06 24.11 -0.32
N ARG A 431 34.43 25.09 0.51
CA ARG A 431 33.49 26.07 1.08
C ARG A 431 32.78 26.88 0.00
N SER A 432 33.52 27.37 -0.99
CA SER A 432 32.96 28.13 -2.11
C SER A 432 31.98 27.30 -2.94
N TRP A 433 32.28 26.01 -3.12
CA TRP A 433 31.43 25.08 -3.84
C TRP A 433 30.14 24.72 -3.07
N VAL A 434 30.23 24.43 -1.76
CA VAL A 434 29.05 24.15 -0.92
C VAL A 434 28.11 25.36 -0.90
N LEU A 435 28.66 26.56 -0.70
CA LEU A 435 27.86 27.78 -0.65
C LEU A 435 27.21 28.14 -1.98
N ARG A 436 27.89 27.88 -3.10
CA ARG A 436 27.32 28.04 -4.44
C ARG A 436 26.12 27.12 -4.63
N ASN A 437 26.23 25.83 -4.29
CA ASN A 437 25.12 24.89 -4.39
C ASN A 437 23.95 25.28 -3.48
N LEU A 438 24.20 25.70 -2.25
CA LEU A 438 23.12 26.16 -1.35
C LEU A 438 22.45 27.43 -1.87
N ALA A 439 23.18 28.30 -2.58
CA ALA A 439 22.61 29.50 -3.18
C ALA A 439 21.78 29.18 -4.43
N GLU A 440 22.24 28.24 -5.26
CA GLU A 440 21.50 27.69 -6.41
C GLU A 440 20.24 26.92 -5.96
N GLU A 441 20.30 26.20 -4.84
CA GLU A 441 19.13 25.57 -4.18
C GLU A 441 18.16 26.60 -3.58
N GLY A 442 18.48 27.90 -3.64
CA GLY A 442 17.65 28.97 -3.08
C GLY A 442 17.60 28.99 -1.56
N ILE A 443 18.54 28.33 -0.88
CA ILE A 443 18.58 28.18 0.57
C ILE A 443 19.29 29.36 1.23
N VAL A 444 20.40 29.82 0.63
CA VAL A 444 21.25 30.87 1.19
C VAL A 444 21.48 32.01 0.20
N MET A 445 21.81 33.18 0.71
CA MET A 445 22.45 34.26 -0.03
C MET A 445 23.85 34.49 0.53
N VAL A 446 24.78 34.89 -0.34
CA VAL A 446 26.18 35.16 0.04
C VAL A 446 26.52 36.59 -0.37
N GLU A 447 26.75 37.45 0.61
CA GLU A 447 27.10 38.87 0.42
C GLU A 447 28.35 39.20 1.25
N GLU A 448 29.37 39.79 0.61
CA GLU A 448 30.59 40.30 1.29
C GLU A 448 31.26 39.33 2.29
N GLY A 449 31.25 38.02 2.01
CA GLY A 449 31.85 37.00 2.87
C GLY A 449 30.98 36.56 4.05
N ARG A 450 29.71 36.96 4.06
CA ARG A 450 28.67 36.54 5.00
C ARG A 450 27.59 35.74 4.28
N VAL A 451 27.04 34.75 4.97
CA VAL A 451 26.02 33.83 4.45
C VAL A 451 24.74 34.01 5.26
N THR A 452 23.62 34.26 4.59
CA THR A 452 22.29 34.49 5.19
C THR A 452 21.25 33.54 4.57
N MET A 453 20.13 33.31 5.26
CA MET A 453 19.09 32.39 4.79
C MET A 453 18.11 33.08 3.83
N ARG A 454 17.82 32.45 2.68
CA ARG A 454 16.87 32.95 1.68
C ARG A 454 15.45 32.38 1.86
N VAL A 455 15.32 31.19 2.45
CA VAL A 455 14.01 30.55 2.69
C VAL A 455 13.27 31.26 3.81
N VAL A 456 12.19 31.96 3.47
CA VAL A 456 11.24 32.60 4.41
C VAL A 456 10.82 31.60 5.48
N SER A 457 10.98 31.97 6.76
CA SER A 457 10.62 31.10 7.88
C SER A 457 9.14 30.70 7.83
N GLU A 458 8.82 29.49 8.31
CA GLU A 458 7.44 29.04 8.51
C GLU A 458 6.65 30.01 9.41
N ASP A 459 7.36 30.71 10.31
CA ASP A 459 6.80 31.70 11.21
C ASP A 459 6.25 32.94 10.48
N ILE A 460 6.95 33.44 9.45
CA ILE A 460 6.49 34.55 8.61
C ILE A 460 5.24 34.14 7.83
N ARG A 461 5.21 32.93 7.26
CA ARG A 461 4.05 32.44 6.51
C ARG A 461 2.81 32.32 7.40
N ARG A 462 2.96 31.80 8.63
CA ARG A 462 1.85 31.74 9.58
C ARG A 462 1.33 33.13 9.91
N VAL A 463 2.20 34.06 10.30
CA VAL A 463 1.80 35.44 10.64
C VAL A 463 1.15 36.14 9.44
N GLU A 464 1.64 35.90 8.23
CA GLU A 464 1.05 36.42 6.99
C GLU A 464 -0.38 35.90 6.76
N MET A 465 -0.60 34.60 6.88
CA MET A 465 -1.95 34.01 6.80
C MET A 465 -2.88 34.56 7.88
N GLU A 466 -2.37 34.77 9.11
CA GLU A 466 -3.19 35.31 10.19
C GLU A 466 -3.58 36.78 9.97
N ILE A 467 -2.70 37.58 9.35
CA ILE A 467 -2.99 38.95 8.95
C ILE A 467 -4.00 38.97 7.80
N GLU A 468 -3.91 38.05 6.83
CA GLU A 468 -4.89 37.90 5.75
C GLU A 468 -6.28 37.57 6.28
N VAL A 469 -6.40 36.65 7.25
CA VAL A 469 -7.69 36.34 7.89
C VAL A 469 -8.28 37.57 8.60
N ILE A 470 -7.45 38.37 9.26
CA ILE A 470 -7.89 39.62 9.89
C ILE A 470 -8.34 40.65 8.84
N GLU A 471 -7.59 40.78 7.74
CA GLU A 471 -7.94 41.64 6.60
C GLU A 471 -9.29 41.27 6.00
N ASP A 472 -9.51 39.98 5.72
CA ASP A 472 -10.76 39.49 5.15
C ASP A 472 -11.93 39.75 6.11
N MET A 473 -11.76 39.48 7.41
CA MET A 473 -12.79 39.77 8.41
C MET A 473 -13.11 41.26 8.51
N VAL A 474 -12.11 42.14 8.45
CA VAL A 474 -12.30 43.60 8.49
C VAL A 474 -12.95 44.12 7.20
N ASN A 475 -12.62 43.53 6.05
CA ASN A 475 -13.24 43.87 4.78
C ASN A 475 -14.70 43.39 4.69
N ASP A 476 -14.99 42.19 5.18
CA ASP A 476 -16.32 41.57 5.09
C ASP A 476 -17.30 42.06 6.18
N LEU A 477 -16.79 42.38 7.37
CA LEU A 477 -17.59 42.72 8.56
C LEU A 477 -17.32 44.14 9.09
N GLY A 478 -16.59 44.98 8.36
CA GLY A 478 -15.99 46.24 8.83
C GLY A 478 -16.90 47.29 9.49
N GLY A 479 -18.23 47.16 9.39
CA GLY A 479 -19.20 48.00 10.12
C GLY A 479 -19.74 47.38 11.41
N LEU A 480 -19.50 46.10 11.67
CA LEU A 480 -20.05 45.30 12.77
C LEU A 480 -18.99 44.85 13.79
N LEU A 481 -17.70 44.98 13.46
CA LEU A 481 -16.59 44.61 14.34
C LEU A 481 -16.20 45.78 15.26
N PRO A 482 -16.26 45.61 16.59
CA PRO A 482 -15.88 46.67 17.51
C PRO A 482 -14.34 46.77 17.61
N GLY A 483 -13.80 47.92 17.20
CA GLY A 483 -12.49 48.39 17.66
C GLY A 483 -11.27 48.09 16.78
N ILE A 484 -11.42 47.57 15.56
CA ILE A 484 -10.30 47.38 14.62
C ILE A 484 -10.55 48.22 13.37
N ASP A 485 -9.65 49.15 13.09
CA ASP A 485 -9.73 50.01 11.91
C ASP A 485 -8.82 49.49 10.77
N ALA A 486 -9.08 49.96 9.55
CA ALA A 486 -8.26 49.64 8.38
C ALA A 486 -6.83 50.23 8.45
N GLN A 487 -6.49 50.99 9.50
CA GLN A 487 -5.19 51.60 9.71
C GLN A 487 -4.30 50.68 10.58
N GLU A 488 -4.86 49.98 11.57
CA GLU A 488 -4.18 48.96 12.38
C GLU A 488 -3.75 47.76 11.52
N VAL A 489 -4.63 47.32 10.61
CA VAL A 489 -4.35 46.24 9.67
C VAL A 489 -3.24 46.61 8.69
N ARG A 490 -3.24 47.86 8.19
CA ARG A 490 -2.13 48.40 7.39
C ARG A 490 -0.81 48.43 8.18
N GLY A 491 -0.86 48.79 9.46
CA GLY A 491 0.30 48.72 10.35
C GLY A 491 0.88 47.30 10.49
N LEU A 492 0.03 46.27 10.59
CA LEU A 492 0.48 44.87 10.60
C LEU A 492 1.17 44.46 9.31
N ARG A 493 0.65 44.88 8.15
CA ARG A 493 1.28 44.61 6.83
C ARG A 493 2.63 45.30 6.69
N GLU A 494 2.76 46.54 7.15
CA GLU A 494 4.02 47.27 7.12
C GLU A 494 5.07 46.63 8.05
N ASP A 495 4.66 46.23 9.24
CA ASP A 495 5.53 45.52 10.19
C ASP A 495 5.92 44.12 9.68
N LEU A 496 5.00 43.39 9.02
CA LEU A 496 5.31 42.11 8.37
C LEU A 496 6.29 42.30 7.21
N LYS A 497 6.10 43.35 6.39
CA LYS A 497 7.01 43.69 5.29
C LYS A 497 8.40 44.03 5.84
N ARG A 498 8.46 44.77 6.95
CA ARG A 498 9.70 45.07 7.67
C ARG A 498 10.34 43.81 8.25
N ALA A 499 9.57 42.89 8.82
CA ALA A 499 10.06 41.61 9.30
C ALA A 499 10.62 40.73 8.17
N LYS A 500 9.96 40.69 7.01
CA LYS A 500 10.47 40.05 5.79
C LYS A 500 11.79 40.67 5.35
N SER A 501 11.89 42.00 5.32
CA SER A 501 13.14 42.69 4.98
C SER A 501 14.27 42.40 5.98
N LEU A 502 13.99 42.38 7.29
CA LEU A 502 14.98 42.04 8.32
C LEU A 502 15.43 40.58 8.21
N PHE A 503 14.51 39.67 7.91
CA PHE A 503 14.81 38.26 7.66
C PHE A 503 15.70 38.08 6.44
N MET A 504 15.34 38.71 5.32
CA MET A 504 16.13 38.69 4.07
C MET A 504 17.51 39.35 4.25
N ALA A 505 17.62 40.33 5.14
CA ALA A 505 18.87 41.00 5.50
C ALA A 505 19.67 40.25 6.61
N GLY A 506 19.24 39.04 7.03
CA GLY A 506 19.97 38.23 8.01
C GLY A 506 19.92 38.72 9.46
N ARG A 507 19.16 39.78 9.77
CA ARG A 507 19.03 40.36 11.12
C ARG A 507 18.03 39.56 11.98
N ILE A 508 18.34 38.29 12.25
CA ILE A 508 17.38 37.34 12.87
C ILE A 508 16.97 37.72 14.29
N SER A 509 17.83 38.37 15.09
CA SER A 509 17.46 38.84 16.44
C SER A 509 16.31 39.86 16.39
N GLU A 510 16.48 40.90 15.58
CA GLU A 510 15.48 41.95 15.36
C GLU A 510 14.23 41.41 14.66
N TYR A 511 14.42 40.49 13.72
CA TYR A 511 13.33 39.76 13.09
C TYR A 511 12.52 38.94 14.11
N ARG A 512 13.17 38.22 15.04
CA ARG A 512 12.50 37.40 16.06
C ARG A 512 11.74 38.27 17.05
N GLU A 513 12.31 39.40 17.45
CA GLU A 513 11.63 40.40 18.29
C GLU A 513 10.40 40.95 17.58
N LEU A 514 10.54 41.36 16.30
CA LEU A 514 9.45 41.92 15.51
C LEU A 514 8.35 40.89 15.21
N ILE A 515 8.69 39.65 14.87
CA ILE A 515 7.71 38.57 14.67
C ILE A 515 7.01 38.18 15.97
N SER A 516 7.72 38.18 17.10
CA SER A 516 7.09 37.90 18.40
C SER A 516 6.12 39.02 18.79
N SER A 517 6.49 40.28 18.55
CA SER A 517 5.61 41.44 18.73
C SER A 517 4.41 41.41 17.79
N LEU A 518 4.62 41.03 16.52
CA LEU A 518 3.55 40.86 15.54
C LEU A 518 2.57 39.76 15.96
N ARG A 519 3.08 38.61 16.41
CA ARG A 519 2.24 37.50 16.91
C ARG A 519 1.41 37.89 18.13
N ALA A 520 2.01 38.65 19.06
CA ALA A 520 1.28 39.15 20.22
C ALA A 520 0.12 40.07 19.79
N ARG A 521 0.40 41.05 18.91
CA ARG A 521 -0.61 41.98 18.38
C ARG A 521 -1.70 41.28 17.57
N VAL A 522 -1.33 40.36 16.67
CA VAL A 522 -2.28 39.52 15.90
C VAL A 522 -3.14 38.67 16.84
N GLY A 523 -2.55 38.11 17.90
CA GLY A 523 -3.27 37.36 18.92
C GLY A 523 -4.27 38.20 19.71
N GLU A 524 -3.90 39.42 20.10
CA GLU A 524 -4.79 40.38 20.77
C GLU A 524 -5.98 40.76 19.89
N ILE A 525 -5.73 41.06 18.61
CA ILE A 525 -6.76 41.39 17.63
C ILE A 525 -7.70 40.20 17.39
N LYS A 526 -7.18 38.98 17.24
CA LYS A 526 -8.01 37.77 17.12
C LYS A 526 -8.88 37.53 18.36
N MET A 527 -8.38 37.82 19.56
CA MET A 527 -9.17 37.74 20.79
C MET A 527 -10.30 38.79 20.83
N GLN A 528 -10.03 40.02 20.38
CA GLN A 528 -11.05 41.06 20.24
C GLN A 528 -12.13 40.68 19.20
N LEU A 529 -11.73 39.99 18.14
CA LEU A 529 -12.63 39.46 17.09
C LEU A 529 -13.35 38.16 17.48
N GLY A 530 -13.09 37.59 18.65
CA GLY A 530 -13.72 36.34 19.11
C GLY A 530 -13.28 35.07 18.37
N VAL A 531 -12.19 35.13 17.59
CA VAL A 531 -11.62 33.98 16.87
C VAL A 531 -10.86 33.11 17.87
N LYS A 532 -11.46 32.01 18.33
CA LYS A 532 -10.78 31.04 19.21
C LYS A 532 -9.69 30.27 18.44
N ARG A 533 -8.58 30.01 19.15
CA ARG A 533 -7.34 29.39 18.66
C ARG A 533 -7.53 28.10 17.88
#